data_AF-A0A9E5DSZ0-F1
#
_entry.id   AF-A0A9E5DSZ0-F1
#
_cell.length_a   1.000
_cell.length_b   1.000
_cell.length_c   1.000
_cell.angle_alpha   90.00
_cell.angle_beta   90.00
_cell.angle_gamma   90.00
#
_symmetry.space_group_name_H-M   'P 1'
#
loop_
_entity.id
_entity.type
_entity.pdbx_description
1 polymer ?
#
loop_
_entity_poly.entity_id
_entity_poly.type
_entity_poly.pdbx_seq_one_letter_code
_entity_poly.pdbx_strand_id
1 'polypeptide(L)'
;MTSSAMITIDDVRAAGSAIRQAIADADGPLPPAFLIEFLLSEWRRYLVYLHHQHGVDSAPWASVVDVTRRLLLSVLPLGDADQRSLVSQGLLRLVGEVRVGIAVAGMADAASERFLGELRAVHLALLNAPEPAAASLIDLSQTFAVNTLDPRYRALLDRLDGLDSVEHINM
;
A
#
# COMPACT_ATOMS: atom_id res chain seq x y z
N MET A 1 -17.55 30.56 10.11
CA MET A 1 -18.27 29.66 9.16
C MET A 1 -17.20 28.93 8.36
N THR A 2 -16.69 27.83 8.88
CA THR A 2 -15.73 26.98 8.16
C THR A 2 -16.52 26.19 7.12
N SER A 3 -16.32 26.54 5.84
CA SER A 3 -16.86 25.79 4.72
C SER A 3 -16.24 24.39 4.77
N SER A 4 -17.00 23.38 5.21
CA SER A 4 -16.65 21.98 4.96
C SER A 4 -16.80 21.78 3.45
N ALA A 5 -15.71 22.01 2.72
CA ALA A 5 -15.66 21.64 1.31
C ALA A 5 -15.93 20.14 1.23
N MET A 6 -16.87 19.75 0.36
CA MET A 6 -17.10 18.34 0.09
C MET A 6 -15.88 17.75 -0.61
N ILE A 7 -15.50 16.52 -0.25
CA ILE A 7 -14.53 15.73 -1.01
C ILE A 7 -14.96 15.71 -2.47
N THR A 8 -14.02 15.98 -3.36
CA THR A 8 -14.24 16.11 -4.79
C THR A 8 -13.82 14.84 -5.54
N ILE A 9 -14.25 14.72 -6.79
CA ILE A 9 -13.80 13.64 -7.67
C ILE A 9 -12.30 13.73 -7.98
N ASP A 10 -11.72 14.93 -7.94
CA ASP A 10 -10.29 15.14 -8.15
C ASP A 10 -9.47 14.59 -6.98
N ASP A 11 -9.95 14.69 -5.74
CA ASP A 11 -9.32 14.08 -4.56
C ASP A 11 -9.24 12.55 -4.71
N VAL A 12 -10.35 11.94 -5.14
CA VAL A 12 -10.47 10.50 -5.37
C VAL A 12 -9.55 10.04 -6.51
N ARG A 13 -9.46 10.83 -7.59
CA ARG A 13 -8.58 10.55 -8.73
C ARG A 13 -7.11 10.67 -8.36
N ALA A 14 -6.74 11.70 -7.60
CA ALA A 14 -5.37 11.90 -7.12
C ALA A 14 -4.89 10.72 -6.27
N ALA A 15 -5.72 10.27 -5.31
CA ALA A 15 -5.43 9.10 -4.49
C ALA A 15 -5.26 7.81 -5.31
N GLY A 16 -6.19 7.53 -6.23
CA GLY A 16 -6.10 6.37 -7.11
C GLY A 16 -4.87 6.40 -8.01
N SER A 17 -4.54 7.58 -8.56
CA SER A 17 -3.36 7.78 -9.40
C SER A 17 -2.06 7.55 -8.61
N ALA A 18 -1.96 8.07 -7.39
CA ALA A 18 -0.78 7.91 -6.54
C ALA A 18 -0.52 6.45 -6.18
N ILE A 19 -1.55 5.70 -5.78
CA ILE A 19 -1.41 4.26 -5.48
C ILE A 19 -0.96 3.49 -6.72
N ARG A 20 -1.56 3.78 -7.88
CA ARG A 20 -1.20 3.11 -9.13
C ARG A 20 0.23 3.39 -9.55
N GLN A 21 0.66 4.64 -9.51
CA GLN A 21 2.03 5.02 -9.83
C GLN A 21 2.99 4.31 -8.87
N ALA A 22 2.69 4.29 -7.56
CA ALA A 22 3.53 3.58 -6.59
C ALA A 22 3.62 2.06 -6.87
N ILE A 23 2.53 1.42 -7.32
CA ILE A 23 2.54 0.00 -7.70
C ILE A 23 3.36 -0.21 -8.99
N ALA A 24 3.22 0.67 -9.98
CA ALA A 24 3.97 0.61 -11.23
C ALA A 24 5.47 0.85 -11.02
N ASP A 25 5.83 1.78 -10.14
CA ASP A 25 7.21 2.16 -9.80
C ASP A 25 7.96 1.06 -9.04
N ALA A 26 7.25 0.18 -8.33
CA ALA A 26 7.85 -0.83 -7.46
C ALA A 26 8.60 -1.95 -8.21
N ASP A 27 8.43 -2.05 -9.54
CA ASP A 27 9.13 -2.99 -10.45
C ASP A 27 9.38 -4.38 -9.83
N GLY A 28 8.30 -5.09 -9.49
CA GLY A 28 8.36 -6.34 -8.75
C GLY A 28 7.10 -7.21 -8.87
N PRO A 29 7.08 -8.39 -8.22
CA PRO A 29 5.87 -9.22 -8.14
C PRO A 29 4.73 -8.43 -7.50
N LEU A 30 3.50 -8.86 -7.78
CA LEU A 30 2.33 -8.22 -7.20
C LEU A 30 2.38 -8.27 -5.67
N PRO A 31 2.03 -7.15 -4.99
CA PRO A 31 1.92 -7.16 -3.55
C PRO A 31 0.89 -8.19 -3.08
N PRO A 32 1.06 -8.77 -1.88
CA PRO A 32 0.08 -9.68 -1.30
C PRO A 32 -1.34 -9.09 -1.29
N ALA A 33 -2.35 -9.94 -1.48
CA ALA A 33 -3.74 -9.51 -1.62
C ALA A 33 -4.22 -8.60 -0.47
N PHE A 34 -3.87 -8.92 0.78
CA PHE A 34 -4.24 -8.11 1.93
C PHE A 34 -3.69 -6.67 1.88
N LEU A 35 -2.49 -6.49 1.32
CA LEU A 35 -1.89 -5.18 1.17
C LEU A 35 -2.61 -4.39 0.07
N ILE A 36 -2.96 -5.04 -1.03
CA ILE A 36 -3.76 -4.42 -2.08
C ILE A 36 -5.15 -4.02 -1.56
N GLU A 37 -5.83 -4.91 -0.84
CA GLU A 37 -7.14 -4.62 -0.25
C GLU A 37 -7.06 -3.41 0.70
N PHE A 38 -6.05 -3.36 1.57
CA PHE A 38 -5.77 -2.21 2.42
C PHE A 38 -5.52 -0.93 1.62
N LEU A 39 -4.69 -0.99 0.57
CA LEU A 39 -4.37 0.17 -0.27
C LEU A 39 -5.61 0.73 -0.96
N LEU A 40 -6.48 -0.14 -1.48
CA LEU A 40 -7.68 0.25 -2.22
C LEU A 40 -8.84 0.73 -1.33
N SER A 41 -8.79 0.42 -0.03
CA SER A 41 -9.81 0.78 0.95
C SER A 41 -9.33 1.92 1.85
N GLU A 42 -8.76 1.57 3.00
CA GLU A 42 -8.46 2.50 4.08
C GLU A 42 -7.34 3.47 3.74
N TRP A 43 -6.29 2.98 3.06
CA TRP A 43 -5.20 3.85 2.65
C TRP A 43 -5.63 4.87 1.58
N ARG A 44 -6.49 4.45 0.65
CA ARG A 44 -7.08 5.37 -0.35
C ARG A 44 -7.91 6.45 0.33
N ARG A 45 -8.72 6.11 1.35
CA ARG A 45 -9.47 7.10 2.14
C ARG A 45 -8.54 8.11 2.81
N TYR A 46 -7.43 7.65 3.39
CA TYR A 46 -6.43 8.52 3.99
C TYR A 46 -5.78 9.46 2.96
N LEU A 47 -5.42 8.95 1.77
CA LEU A 47 -4.89 9.77 0.67
C LEU A 47 -5.92 10.81 0.21
N VAL A 48 -7.18 10.42 0.00
CA VAL A 48 -8.26 11.35 -0.38
C VAL A 48 -8.39 12.48 0.64
N TYR A 49 -8.40 12.14 1.93
CA TYR A 49 -8.45 13.11 3.01
C TYR A 49 -7.25 14.08 2.95
N LEU A 50 -6.02 13.57 2.82
CA LEU A 50 -4.84 14.43 2.77
C LEU A 50 -4.79 15.32 1.53
N HIS A 51 -5.17 14.79 0.36
CA HIS A 51 -5.27 15.59 -0.85
C HIS A 51 -6.30 16.71 -0.69
N HIS A 52 -7.46 16.40 -0.12
CA HIS A 52 -8.52 17.37 0.10
C HIS A 52 -8.07 18.50 1.06
N GLN A 53 -7.35 18.15 2.13
CA GLN A 53 -6.90 19.11 3.13
C GLN A 53 -5.73 19.99 2.66
N HIS A 54 -4.84 19.47 1.81
CA HIS A 54 -3.56 20.11 1.54
C HIS A 54 -3.22 20.31 0.05
N GLY A 55 -3.86 19.57 -0.84
CA GLY A 55 -3.56 19.55 -2.28
C GLY A 55 -2.34 18.70 -2.65
N VAL A 56 -2.20 18.41 -3.94
CA VAL A 56 -1.16 17.53 -4.52
C VAL A 56 0.27 18.08 -4.39
N ASP A 57 0.45 19.39 -4.34
CA ASP A 57 1.79 20.01 -4.28
C ASP A 57 2.30 20.18 -2.83
N SER A 58 1.57 19.63 -1.86
CA SER A 58 1.86 19.83 -0.45
C SER A 58 2.86 18.80 0.10
N ALA A 59 3.66 19.24 1.08
CA ALA A 59 4.58 18.35 1.79
C ALA A 59 3.87 17.17 2.49
N PRO A 60 2.69 17.35 3.14
CA PRO A 60 1.92 16.23 3.69
C PRO A 60 1.52 15.19 2.63
N TRP A 61 1.05 15.64 1.46
CA TRP A 61 0.72 14.76 0.35
C TRP A 61 1.94 13.99 -0.15
N ALA A 62 3.03 14.70 -0.46
CA ALA A 62 4.27 14.08 -0.93
C ALA A 62 4.79 13.03 0.07
N SER A 63 4.72 13.33 1.38
CA SER A 63 5.12 12.41 2.45
C SER A 63 4.28 11.14 2.48
N VAL A 64 2.96 11.21 2.31
CA VAL A 64 2.13 10.00 2.36
C VAL A 64 2.25 9.15 1.09
N VAL A 65 2.48 9.79 -0.06
CA VAL A 65 2.78 9.08 -1.31
C VAL A 65 4.12 8.34 -1.16
N ASP A 66 5.13 8.95 -0.53
CA ASP A 66 6.38 8.27 -0.18
C ASP A 66 6.18 7.07 0.77
N VAL A 67 5.35 7.22 1.81
CA VAL A 67 4.99 6.09 2.70
C VAL A 67 4.35 4.95 1.89
N THR A 68 3.48 5.28 0.93
CA THR A 68 2.85 4.28 0.04
C THR A 68 3.90 3.50 -0.75
N ARG A 69 4.88 4.20 -1.35
CA ARG A 69 5.99 3.56 -2.08
C ARG A 69 6.83 2.68 -1.16
N ARG A 70 7.23 3.19 0.01
CA ARG A 70 8.02 2.41 0.99
C ARG A 70 7.27 1.20 1.50
N LEU A 71 5.95 1.29 1.69
CA LEU A 71 5.12 0.15 2.08
C LEU A 71 5.15 -0.95 1.01
N LEU A 72 4.97 -0.59 -0.26
CA LEU A 72 5.05 -1.53 -1.38
C LEU A 72 6.44 -2.14 -1.53
N LEU A 73 7.50 -1.33 -1.45
CA LEU A 73 8.88 -1.82 -1.51
C LEU A 73 9.22 -2.75 -0.33
N SER A 74 8.63 -2.53 0.85
CA SER A 74 8.92 -3.34 2.05
C SER A 74 8.47 -4.80 1.95
N VAL A 75 7.58 -5.12 1.01
CA VAL A 75 7.07 -6.48 0.79
C VAL A 75 7.67 -7.17 -0.44
N LEU A 76 8.60 -6.52 -1.13
CA LEU A 76 9.31 -7.12 -2.25
C LEU A 76 10.44 -8.05 -1.76
N PRO A 77 10.81 -9.07 -2.56
CA PRO A 77 11.99 -9.88 -2.29
C PRO A 77 13.23 -9.01 -2.08
N LEU A 78 13.91 -9.21 -0.95
CA LEU A 78 15.14 -8.50 -0.62
C LEU A 78 16.32 -9.21 -1.28
N GLY A 79 17.14 -8.46 -2.01
CA GLY A 79 18.33 -9.00 -2.69
C GLY A 79 19.46 -9.29 -1.73
N ASP A 80 20.47 -8.42 -1.70
CA ASP A 80 21.68 -8.60 -0.89
C ASP A 80 21.50 -8.19 0.58
N ALA A 81 22.52 -8.44 1.39
CA ALA A 81 22.53 -8.09 2.82
C ALA A 81 22.36 -6.58 3.08
N ASP A 82 22.81 -5.72 2.18
CA ASP A 82 22.71 -4.26 2.32
C ASP A 82 21.26 -3.80 2.14
N GLN A 83 20.54 -4.35 1.15
CA GLN A 83 19.11 -4.12 0.97
C GLN A 83 18.30 -4.62 2.17
N ARG A 84 18.64 -5.80 2.73
CA ARG A 84 18.00 -6.31 3.95
C ARG A 84 18.21 -5.38 5.14
N SER A 85 19.43 -4.86 5.30
CA SER A 85 19.77 -3.93 6.38
C SER A 85 19.00 -2.62 6.26
N LEU A 86 18.95 -2.03 5.06
CA LEU A 86 18.22 -0.79 4.80
C LEU A 86 16.72 -0.93 5.10
N VAL A 87 16.09 -2.01 4.64
CA VAL A 87 14.67 -2.27 4.93
C VAL A 87 14.46 -2.48 6.43
N SER A 88 15.30 -3.28 7.09
CA SER A 88 15.21 -3.53 8.54
C SER A 88 15.26 -2.25 9.37
N GLN A 89 16.16 -1.32 9.02
CA GLN A 89 16.30 -0.04 9.71
C GLN A 89 15.10 0.88 9.50
N GLY A 90 14.45 0.80 8.33
CA GLY A 90 13.29 1.61 7.98
C GLY A 90 11.94 1.10 8.48
N LEU A 91 11.84 -0.19 8.86
CA LEU A 91 10.56 -0.86 9.15
C LEU A 91 9.79 -0.24 10.31
N LEU A 92 10.43 0.04 11.45
CA LEU A 92 9.74 0.60 12.62
C LEU A 92 9.11 1.96 12.31
N ARG A 93 9.86 2.81 11.59
CA ARG A 93 9.38 4.11 11.13
C ARG A 93 8.19 3.94 10.19
N LEU A 94 8.32 3.07 9.18
CA LEU A 94 7.27 2.78 8.22
C LEU A 94 5.98 2.31 8.89
N VAL A 95 6.08 1.36 9.83
CA VAL A 95 4.92 0.87 10.59
C VAL A 95 4.27 1.99 11.41
N GLY A 96 5.08 2.88 12.01
CA GLY A 96 4.58 4.07 12.70
C GLY A 96 3.78 4.99 11.77
N GLU A 97 4.29 5.28 10.58
CA GLU A 97 3.63 6.12 9.58
C GLU A 97 2.35 5.46 9.03
N VAL A 98 2.36 4.14 8.82
CA VAL A 98 1.17 3.38 8.41
C VAL A 98 0.09 3.40 9.49
N ARG A 99 0.46 3.27 10.77
CA ARG A 99 -0.49 3.38 11.90
C ARG A 99 -1.18 4.74 11.96
N VAL A 100 -0.47 5.83 11.64
CA VAL A 100 -1.09 7.16 11.54
C VAL A 100 -2.16 7.16 10.45
N GLY A 101 -1.86 6.62 9.26
CA GLY A 101 -2.85 6.54 8.19
C GLY A 101 -4.06 5.66 8.51
N ILE A 102 -3.85 4.52 9.16
CA ILE A 102 -4.93 3.65 9.69
C ILE A 102 -5.85 4.43 10.63
N ALA A 103 -5.28 5.17 11.58
CA ALA A 103 -6.05 5.92 12.56
C ALA A 103 -6.86 7.05 11.90
N VAL A 104 -6.26 7.78 10.95
CA VAL A 104 -6.96 8.84 10.20
C VAL A 104 -8.06 8.27 9.31
N ALA A 105 -7.85 7.09 8.72
CA ALA A 105 -8.86 6.40 7.91
C ALA A 105 -10.02 5.82 8.73
N GLY A 106 -9.93 5.80 10.06
CA GLY A 106 -10.98 5.24 10.94
C GLY A 106 -11.10 3.72 10.84
N MET A 107 -10.00 3.03 10.47
CA MET A 107 -9.99 1.57 10.40
C MET A 107 -10.22 0.96 11.78
N ALA A 108 -11.16 0.02 11.90
CA ALA A 108 -11.48 -0.64 13.15
C ALA A 108 -10.26 -1.38 13.74
N ASP A 109 -10.12 -1.35 15.07
CA ASP A 109 -8.95 -1.89 15.78
C ASP A 109 -8.66 -3.36 15.41
N ALA A 110 -9.69 -4.22 15.41
CA ALA A 110 -9.53 -5.62 15.04
C ALA A 110 -9.01 -5.81 13.59
N ALA A 111 -9.45 -4.95 12.67
CA ALA A 111 -8.98 -4.99 11.28
C ALA A 111 -7.54 -4.45 11.17
N SER A 112 -7.21 -3.40 11.93
CA SER A 112 -5.85 -2.86 12.02
C SER A 112 -4.86 -3.89 12.56
N GLU A 113 -5.21 -4.58 13.65
CA GLU A 113 -4.39 -5.63 14.25
C GLU A 113 -4.14 -6.79 13.27
N ARG A 114 -5.20 -7.21 12.56
CA ARG A 114 -5.09 -8.24 11.52
C ARG A 114 -4.12 -7.82 10.42
N PHE A 115 -4.33 -6.63 9.83
CA PHE A 115 -3.49 -6.11 8.76
C PHE A 115 -2.02 -5.99 9.19
N LEU A 116 -1.76 -5.40 10.36
CA LEU A 116 -0.41 -5.27 10.90
C LEU A 116 0.23 -6.62 11.25
N GLY A 117 -0.59 -7.63 11.58
CA GLY A 117 -0.18 -9.01 11.76
C GLY A 117 0.31 -9.66 10.47
N GLU A 118 -0.50 -9.55 9.40
CA GLU A 118 -0.16 -10.08 8.07
C GLU A 118 1.08 -9.37 7.49
N LEU A 119 1.17 -8.04 7.63
CA LEU A 119 2.34 -7.26 7.21
C LEU A 119 3.62 -7.72 7.92
N ARG A 120 3.56 -7.90 9.24
CA ARG A 120 4.69 -8.42 10.02
C ARG A 120 5.09 -9.83 9.60
N ALA A 121 4.13 -10.70 9.30
CA ALA A 121 4.43 -12.07 8.84
C ALA A 121 5.23 -12.05 7.53
N VAL A 122 4.85 -11.19 6.58
CA VAL A 122 5.60 -10.99 5.33
C VAL A 122 7.00 -10.47 5.60
N HIS A 123 7.16 -9.43 6.43
CA HIS A 123 8.48 -8.88 6.75
C HIS A 123 9.40 -9.91 7.41
N LEU A 124 8.88 -10.71 8.34
CA LEU A 124 9.65 -11.79 8.96
C LEU A 124 10.04 -12.87 7.94
N ALA A 125 9.15 -13.25 7.02
CA ALA A 125 9.48 -14.22 5.98
C ALA A 125 10.60 -13.72 5.05
N LEU A 126 10.54 -12.45 4.65
CA LEU A 126 11.55 -11.81 3.78
C LEU A 126 12.92 -11.69 4.46
N LEU A 127 12.94 -11.32 5.75
CA LEU A 127 14.19 -11.16 6.50
C LEU A 127 14.88 -12.49 6.82
N ASN A 128 14.10 -13.58 6.93
CA ASN A 128 14.63 -14.92 7.20
C ASN A 128 14.94 -15.73 5.93
N ALA A 129 14.65 -15.20 4.75
CA ALA A 129 14.92 -15.89 3.49
C ALA A 129 16.44 -16.02 3.25
N PRO A 130 16.96 -17.20 2.88
CA PRO A 130 18.38 -17.39 2.58
C PRO A 130 18.85 -16.50 1.42
N GLU A 131 20.12 -16.07 1.46
CA GLU A 131 20.71 -15.22 0.40
C GLU A 131 20.55 -15.84 -0.99
N PRO A 132 20.29 -15.04 -2.03
CA PRO A 132 20.02 -15.54 -3.37
C PRO A 132 21.34 -15.93 -4.08
N ALA A 133 21.97 -16.98 -3.60
CA ALA A 133 22.80 -17.86 -4.42
C ALA A 133 22.23 -19.27 -4.27
N ALA A 134 21.45 -19.71 -5.26
CA ALA A 134 20.83 -21.04 -5.36
C ALA A 134 19.54 -21.31 -4.56
N ALA A 135 18.72 -20.30 -4.25
CA ALA A 135 17.30 -20.53 -3.92
C ALA A 135 16.45 -20.44 -5.19
N SER A 136 16.44 -21.53 -5.97
CA SER A 136 15.32 -21.81 -6.87
C SER A 136 14.04 -21.71 -6.05
N LEU A 137 13.16 -20.78 -6.45
CA LEU A 137 11.74 -20.76 -6.14
C LEU A 137 11.42 -21.32 -4.76
N ILE A 138 11.53 -20.48 -3.72
CA ILE A 138 10.69 -20.71 -2.54
C ILE A 138 9.28 -20.91 -3.09
N ASP A 139 8.76 -22.12 -2.89
CA ASP A 139 7.45 -22.54 -3.35
C ASP A 139 6.38 -21.80 -2.54
N LEU A 140 6.15 -20.54 -2.90
CA LEU A 140 5.04 -19.73 -2.43
C LEU A 140 3.72 -20.19 -3.06
N SER A 141 3.67 -21.31 -3.80
CA SER A 141 2.42 -21.86 -4.33
C SER A 141 1.47 -22.31 -3.22
N GLN A 142 1.97 -22.55 -1.99
CA GLN A 142 1.13 -22.79 -0.82
C GLN A 142 0.73 -21.50 -0.06
N THR A 143 1.18 -20.32 -0.51
CA THR A 143 0.72 -19.01 -0.02
C THR A 143 0.49 -18.11 -1.23
N PHE A 144 -0.62 -18.36 -1.93
CA PHE A 144 -1.14 -17.61 -3.07
C PHE A 144 -0.13 -17.38 -4.22
N ALA A 145 -0.14 -18.28 -5.19
CA ALA A 145 0.63 -18.17 -6.42
C ALA A 145 0.42 -16.80 -7.11
N VAL A 146 1.45 -15.96 -7.03
CA VAL A 146 1.56 -14.66 -7.70
C VAL A 146 1.93 -14.89 -9.15
N ASN A 147 1.02 -14.57 -10.08
CA ASN A 147 1.29 -14.56 -11.52
C ASN A 147 1.09 -13.13 -12.05
N THR A 148 2.14 -12.53 -12.60
CA THR A 148 2.14 -11.16 -13.14
C THR A 148 1.41 -11.03 -14.50
N LEU A 149 0.98 -12.14 -15.09
CA LEU A 149 0.05 -12.20 -16.23
C LEU A 149 -1.39 -12.51 -15.79
N ASP A 150 -1.69 -12.52 -14.48
CA ASP A 150 -3.03 -12.82 -13.98
C ASP A 150 -4.00 -11.70 -14.43
N PRO A 151 -5.09 -12.03 -15.15
CA PRO A 151 -6.15 -11.09 -15.51
C PRO A 151 -6.71 -10.29 -14.34
N ARG A 152 -6.55 -10.79 -13.10
CA ARG A 152 -6.89 -10.07 -11.88
C ARG A 152 -6.07 -8.79 -11.71
N TYR A 153 -4.81 -8.73 -12.14
CA TYR A 153 -4.03 -7.50 -12.10
C TYR A 153 -4.60 -6.45 -13.04
N ARG A 154 -4.98 -6.86 -14.26
CA ARG A 154 -5.66 -5.99 -15.22
C ARG A 154 -6.98 -5.50 -14.64
N ALA A 155 -7.81 -6.41 -14.14
CA ALA A 155 -9.10 -6.07 -13.53
C ALA A 155 -8.94 -5.18 -12.26
N LEU A 156 -7.85 -5.33 -11.50
CA LEU A 156 -7.56 -4.51 -10.32
C LEU A 156 -7.10 -3.09 -10.70
N LEU A 157 -6.24 -2.98 -11.71
CA LEU A 157 -5.89 -1.70 -12.32
C LEU A 157 -7.12 -1.05 -12.98
N ASP A 158 -7.99 -1.84 -13.59
CA ASP A 158 -9.26 -1.38 -14.18
C ASP A 158 -10.24 -0.89 -13.08
N ARG A 159 -10.29 -1.53 -11.90
CA ARG A 159 -11.04 -1.02 -10.71
C ARG A 159 -10.43 0.26 -10.13
N LEU A 160 -9.13 0.45 -10.28
CA LEU A 160 -8.45 1.72 -9.99
C LEU A 160 -8.72 2.78 -11.08
N ASP A 161 -9.19 2.39 -12.26
CA ASP A 161 -9.50 3.24 -13.42
C ASP A 161 -10.99 3.63 -13.54
N GLY A 162 -11.94 2.76 -13.18
CA GLY A 162 -13.38 3.05 -13.27
C GLY A 162 -13.80 4.04 -12.18
N LEU A 163 -14.28 5.26 -12.43
CA LEU A 163 -15.50 5.68 -13.15
C LEU A 163 -16.82 5.04 -12.68
N ASP A 164 -16.81 3.95 -11.92
CA ASP A 164 -18.02 3.32 -11.38
C ASP A 164 -17.78 2.89 -9.93
N SER A 165 -18.12 3.77 -8.98
CA SER A 165 -18.65 3.45 -7.64
C SER A 165 -18.60 4.72 -6.80
N VAL A 166 -19.45 5.68 -7.16
CA VAL A 166 -19.99 6.64 -6.18
C VAL A 166 -21.07 5.87 -5.39
N GLU A 167 -20.68 4.81 -4.70
CA GLU A 167 -21.51 4.30 -3.61
C GLU A 167 -21.03 5.00 -2.36
N HIS A 168 -21.67 6.14 -2.10
CA HIS A 168 -21.80 6.80 -0.80
C HIS A 168 -20.66 6.51 0.19
N ILE A 169 -19.56 7.26 0.06
CA ILE A 169 -18.69 7.51 1.21
C ILE A 169 -19.44 8.50 2.11
N ASN A 170 -20.43 7.99 2.85
CA ASN A 170 -20.90 8.66 4.05
C ASN A 170 -19.86 8.37 5.13
N MET A 171 -19.21 9.44 5.57
CA MET A 171 -18.50 9.46 6.86
C MET A 171 -19.48 9.90 7.93
#